data_AF-A0A850JGY8-F1
#
_entry.id   AF-A0A850JGY8-F1
#
_cell.length_a   1.000
_cell.length_b   1.000
_cell.length_c   1.000
_cell.angle_alpha   90.00
_cell.angle_beta   90.00
_cell.angle_gamma   90.00
#
_symmetry.space_group_name_H-M   'P 1'
#
loop_
_entity.id
_entity.type
_entity.pdbx_description
1 polymer ?
#
loop_
_entity_poly.entity_id
_entity_poly.type
_entity_poly.pdbx_seq_one_letter_code
_entity_poly.pdbx_strand_id
1 'polypeptide(L)'
;MTASVIERFRELVVDESDSFYFDHPLDHVPGMLLFSGLLELAVRADGLRARGRRPGRVVAGLGFTRFCELDRGTTLSCRPFPGRNRAWAVAARQAGREVCGGSIAFADAGPGRGGRTAAGAYPHLTLAPKRTRHSASR
;
A
#
# COMPACT_ATOMS: atom_id res chain seq x y z
N MET A 1 11.17 16.21 -21.97
CA MET A 1 11.10 16.65 -20.55
C MET A 1 10.61 15.49 -19.70
N THR A 2 11.52 14.78 -19.05
CA THR A 2 11.18 13.75 -18.06
C THR A 2 10.65 14.45 -16.82
N ALA A 3 9.33 14.47 -16.64
CA ALA A 3 8.74 14.89 -15.38
C ALA A 3 9.36 14.03 -14.27
N SER A 4 10.11 14.64 -13.35
CA SER A 4 10.73 13.93 -12.24
C SER A 4 9.61 13.26 -11.44
N VAL A 5 9.56 11.93 -11.49
CA VAL A 5 8.60 11.12 -10.76
C VAL A 5 9.11 11.04 -9.33
N ILE A 6 8.66 11.97 -8.48
CA ILE A 6 9.08 11.99 -7.08
C ILE A 6 8.37 10.84 -6.36
N GLU A 7 9.14 9.81 -6.03
CA GLU A 7 8.76 8.80 -5.05
C GLU A 7 8.63 9.43 -3.67
N ARG A 8 7.56 9.08 -2.95
CA ARG A 8 7.26 9.59 -1.62
C ARG A 8 7.44 8.47 -0.61
N PHE A 9 8.05 8.79 0.52
CA PHE A 9 8.26 7.84 1.61
C PHE A 9 7.81 8.42 2.94
N ARG A 10 7.49 7.54 3.89
CA ARG A 10 7.29 7.86 5.31
C ARG A 10 7.52 6.63 6.17
N GLU A 11 7.78 6.84 7.45
CA GLU A 11 7.75 5.75 8.43
C GLU A 11 6.33 5.47 8.90
N LEU A 12 5.99 4.19 9.11
CA LEU A 12 4.77 3.80 9.80
C LEU A 12 5.03 3.87 11.31
N VAL A 13 4.23 4.68 12.00
CA VAL A 13 4.19 4.72 13.47
C VAL A 13 2.97 3.90 13.91
N VAL A 14 3.20 2.95 14.80
CA VAL A 14 2.16 2.09 15.38
C VAL A 14 1.97 2.49 16.83
N ASP A 15 0.74 2.81 17.20
CA ASP A 15 0.36 3.05 18.59
C ASP A 15 -0.24 1.76 19.16
N GLU A 16 0.58 1.01 19.91
CA GLU A 16 0.18 -0.24 20.56
C GLU A 16 -0.81 -0.02 21.73
N SER A 17 -1.07 1.23 22.12
CA SER A 17 -2.10 1.56 23.12
C SER A 17 -3.51 1.69 22.52
N ASP A 18 -3.64 1.67 21.19
CA ASP A 18 -4.94 1.70 20.51
C ASP A 18 -5.67 0.36 20.65
N SER A 19 -6.57 0.29 21.63
CA SER A 19 -7.39 -0.90 21.93
C SER A 19 -8.27 -1.38 20.78
N PHE A 20 -8.50 -0.57 19.72
CA PHE A 20 -9.20 -1.06 18.54
C PHE A 20 -8.34 -2.03 17.73
N TYR A 21 -7.03 -1.79 17.67
CA TYR A 21 -6.08 -2.63 16.94
C TYR A 21 -5.36 -3.65 17.83
N PHE A 22 -5.20 -3.33 19.12
CA PHE A 22 -4.46 -4.11 20.12
C PHE A 22 -5.34 -4.34 21.36
N ASP A 23 -6.46 -5.06 21.19
CA ASP A 23 -7.29 -5.54 22.31
C ASP A 23 -6.64 -6.72 23.07
N HIS A 24 -5.58 -7.28 22.50
CA HIS A 24 -4.67 -8.25 23.09
C HIS A 24 -3.26 -8.05 22.53
N PRO A 25 -2.20 -8.59 23.17
CA PRO A 25 -0.87 -8.57 22.60
C PRO A 25 -0.84 -9.26 21.23
N LEU A 26 -0.30 -8.56 20.23
CA LEU A 26 -0.06 -9.09 18.89
C LEU A 26 1.44 -9.31 18.70
N ASP A 27 1.80 -10.27 17.85
CA ASP A 27 3.19 -10.55 17.47
C ASP A 27 3.64 -9.75 16.24
N HIS A 28 2.71 -9.14 15.50
CA HIS A 28 3.00 -8.38 14.29
C HIS A 28 2.03 -7.21 14.08
N VAL A 29 2.43 -6.25 13.25
CA VAL A 29 1.62 -5.12 12.81
C VAL A 29 0.39 -5.62 12.04
N PRO A 30 -0.84 -5.27 12.46
CA PRO A 30 -2.05 -5.59 11.72
C PRO A 30 -2.00 -5.12 10.25
N GLY A 31 -2.43 -5.99 9.33
CA GLY A 31 -2.45 -5.67 7.90
C GLY A 31 -3.25 -4.41 7.56
N MET A 32 -4.27 -4.09 8.35
CA MET A 32 -5.05 -2.86 8.19
C MET A 32 -4.26 -1.59 8.50
N LEU A 33 -3.31 -1.61 9.45
CA LEU A 33 -2.43 -0.46 9.71
C LEU A 33 -1.46 -0.24 8.55
N LEU A 34 -0.94 -1.31 7.95
CA LEU A 34 -0.14 -1.22 6.72
C LEU A 34 -0.97 -0.61 5.57
N PHE A 35 -2.21 -1.06 5.39
CA PHE A 35 -3.10 -0.50 4.36
C PHE A 35 -3.42 0.97 4.61
N SER A 36 -3.89 1.34 5.81
CA SER A 36 -4.16 2.73 6.20
C SER A 36 -2.93 3.62 6.00
N GLY A 37 -1.76 3.09 6.39
CA GLY A 37 -0.46 3.67 6.18
C GLY A 37 -0.20 4.02 4.71
N LEU A 38 -0.35 3.05 3.81
CA LEU A 38 -0.11 3.24 2.39
C LEU A 38 -1.18 4.12 1.73
N LEU A 39 -2.44 3.99 2.16
CA LEU A 39 -3.56 4.77 1.64
C LEU A 39 -3.40 6.25 1.94
N GLU A 40 -3.07 6.63 3.17
CA GLU A 40 -2.90 8.04 3.54
C GLU A 40 -1.72 8.67 2.77
N LEU A 41 -0.62 7.93 2.60
CA LEU A 41 0.51 8.36 1.77
C LEU A 41 0.08 8.60 0.32
N ALA A 42 -0.70 7.68 -0.25
CA ALA A 42 -1.24 7.80 -1.61
C ALA A 42 -2.25 8.95 -1.74
N VAL A 43 -3.12 9.19 -0.74
CA VAL A 43 -4.06 10.32 -0.73
C VAL A 43 -3.32 11.65 -0.71
N ARG A 44 -2.27 11.79 0.11
CA ARG A 44 -1.44 13.00 0.15
C ARG A 44 -0.74 13.22 -1.20
N ALA A 45 -0.18 12.17 -1.79
CA ALA A 45 0.49 12.24 -3.09
C ALA A 45 -0.49 12.59 -4.23
N ASP A 46 -1.70 12.03 -4.19
CA ASP A 46 -2.76 12.32 -5.15
C ASP A 46 -3.29 13.75 -5.02
N GLY A 47 -3.52 14.24 -3.80
CA GLY A 47 -3.96 15.63 -3.57
C GLY A 47 -3.02 16.67 -4.17
N LEU A 48 -1.71 16.45 -4.05
CA LEU A 48 -0.69 17.30 -4.68
C LEU A 48 -0.78 17.27 -6.22
N ARG A 49 -0.99 16.09 -6.80
CA ARG A 49 -1.08 15.91 -8.25
C ARG A 49 -2.40 16.41 -8.84
N ALA A 50 -3.49 16.25 -8.10
CA ALA A 50 -4.85 16.58 -8.52
C ALA A 50 -5.26 18.01 -8.13
N ARG A 51 -4.30 18.85 -7.71
CA ARG A 51 -4.53 20.25 -7.28
C ARG A 51 -5.64 20.38 -6.23
N GLY A 52 -5.64 19.50 -5.24
CA GLY A 52 -6.60 19.51 -4.14
C GLY A 52 -7.97 18.88 -4.43
N ARG A 53 -8.18 18.30 -5.62
CA ARG A 53 -9.42 17.55 -5.92
C ARG A 53 -9.52 16.31 -5.02
N ARG A 54 -10.62 16.21 -4.27
CA ARG A 54 -10.86 15.05 -3.39
C ARG A 54 -11.14 13.78 -4.21
N PRO A 55 -10.60 12.62 -3.79
CA PRO A 55 -10.96 11.34 -4.40
C PRO A 55 -12.40 10.96 -4.03
N GLY A 56 -13.16 10.40 -4.98
CA GLY A 56 -14.51 9.91 -4.74
C GLY A 56 -14.58 8.41 -4.47
N ARG A 57 -13.84 7.62 -5.26
CA ARG A 57 -13.73 6.17 -5.08
C ARG A 57 -12.27 5.78 -4.98
N VAL A 58 -11.96 4.91 -4.03
CA VAL A 58 -10.66 4.27 -3.91
C VAL A 58 -10.78 2.85 -4.45
N VAL A 59 -9.81 2.42 -5.24
CA VAL A 59 -9.59 1.00 -5.47
C VAL A 59 -8.17 0.62 -5.09
N ALA A 60 -8.05 -0.38 -4.22
CA ALA A 60 -6.79 -0.91 -3.76
C ALA A 60 -6.70 -2.41 -4.04
N GLY A 61 -5.51 -2.86 -4.42
CA GLY A 61 -5.14 -4.27 -4.43
C GLY A 61 -3.77 -4.40 -3.79
N LEU A 62 -3.70 -5.15 -2.69
CA LEU A 62 -2.49 -5.35 -1.90
C LEU A 62 -2.25 -6.84 -1.66
N GLY A 63 -0.99 -7.24 -1.74
CA GLY A 63 -0.51 -8.53 -1.27
C GLY A 63 0.26 -8.36 0.02
N PHE A 64 -0.02 -9.21 1.01
CA PHE A 64 0.71 -9.32 2.26
C PHE A 64 1.55 -10.58 2.20
N THR A 65 2.87 -10.42 2.16
CA THR A 65 3.78 -11.51 1.79
C THR A 65 4.67 -11.96 2.94
N ARG A 66 4.71 -11.18 4.02
CA ARG A 66 5.50 -11.43 5.23
C ARG A 66 4.80 -10.80 6.43
N PHE A 67 5.10 -11.33 7.61
CA PHE A 67 4.83 -10.62 8.84
C PHE A 67 5.65 -9.32 8.88
N CYS A 68 5.03 -8.30 9.44
CA CYS A 68 5.64 -7.01 9.72
C CYS A 68 5.79 -6.93 11.23
N GLU A 69 7.01 -7.07 11.74
CA GLU A 69 7.26 -7.14 13.18
C GLU A 69 6.98 -5.79 13.85
N LEU A 70 6.53 -5.78 15.11
CA LEU A 70 6.28 -4.54 15.87
C LEU A 70 7.59 -3.84 16.29
N ASP A 71 8.67 -4.61 16.47
CA ASP A 71 9.94 -4.15 17.04
C ASP A 71 10.92 -3.51 16.04
N ARG A 72 10.50 -3.26 14.77
CA ARG A 72 11.37 -2.67 13.74
C ARG A 72 10.66 -1.66 12.87
N GLY A 73 11.40 -0.60 12.53
CA GLY A 73 10.93 0.47 11.66
C GLY A 73 10.45 -0.03 10.30
N THR A 74 9.29 0.46 9.88
CA THR A 74 8.64 0.11 8.62
C THR A 74 8.53 1.33 7.72
N THR A 75 9.20 1.30 6.57
CA THR A 75 9.15 2.35 5.57
C THR A 75 8.03 2.10 4.58
N LEU A 76 7.14 3.07 4.44
CA LEU A 76 6.10 3.12 3.44
C LEU A 76 6.58 3.94 2.25
N SER A 77 6.24 3.51 1.05
CA SER A 77 6.61 4.16 -0.20
C SER A 77 5.42 4.22 -1.15
N CYS A 78 5.39 5.26 -1.96
CA CYS A 78 4.36 5.51 -2.95
C CYS A 78 4.96 6.24 -4.14
N ARG A 79 4.71 5.72 -5.34
CA ARG A 79 5.14 6.33 -6.60
C ARG A 79 4.05 6.24 -7.66
N PRO A 80 3.96 7.19 -8.60
CA PRO A 80 3.04 7.11 -9.72
C PRO A 80 3.09 5.76 -10.44
N PHE A 81 1.91 5.19 -10.72
CA PHE A 81 1.79 4.02 -11.56
C PHE A 81 1.93 4.43 -13.05
N PRO A 82 2.89 3.88 -13.81
CA PRO A 82 3.11 4.26 -15.20
C PRO A 82 1.85 4.09 -16.06
N GLY A 83 1.56 5.09 -16.90
CA GLY A 83 0.45 5.03 -17.87
C GLY A 83 -0.96 5.12 -17.25
N ARG A 84 -1.09 5.30 -15.93
CA ARG A 84 -2.40 5.42 -15.26
C ARG A 84 -2.49 6.72 -14.47
N ASN A 85 -3.45 7.57 -14.82
CA ASN A 85 -3.70 8.79 -14.07
C ASN A 85 -4.27 8.45 -12.68
N ARG A 86 -3.87 9.22 -11.66
CA ARG A 86 -4.31 9.06 -10.25
C ARG A 86 -4.19 7.63 -9.69
N ALA A 87 -3.20 6.88 -10.18
CA ALA A 87 -2.87 5.55 -9.70
C ALA A 87 -1.43 5.53 -9.18
N TRP A 88 -1.22 4.74 -8.13
CA TRP A 88 0.00 4.72 -7.34
C TRP A 88 0.42 3.27 -7.08
N ALA A 89 1.68 2.97 -7.34
CA ALA A 89 2.32 1.77 -6.81
C ALA A 89 2.77 2.07 -5.38
N VAL A 90 2.43 1.19 -4.45
CA VAL A 90 2.69 1.37 -3.02
C VAL A 90 3.38 0.15 -2.44
N ALA A 91 4.26 0.34 -1.47
CA ALA A 91 4.93 -0.76 -0.77
C ALA A 91 5.31 -0.36 0.66
N ALA A 92 5.17 -1.31 1.59
CA ALA A 92 5.72 -1.28 2.93
C ALA A 92 6.94 -2.21 2.99
N ARG A 93 8.04 -1.70 3.54
CA ARG A 93 9.32 -2.41 3.65
C ARG A 93 9.86 -2.35 5.06
N GLN A 94 10.34 -3.49 5.55
CA GLN A 94 10.99 -3.64 6.85
C GLN A 94 12.30 -4.38 6.64
N ALA A 95 13.40 -3.87 7.20
CA ALA A 95 14.75 -4.41 6.97
C ALA A 95 15.08 -4.64 5.47
N GLY A 96 14.69 -3.69 4.61
CA GLY A 96 14.89 -3.74 3.15
C GLY A 96 14.00 -4.73 2.39
N ARG A 97 13.16 -5.52 3.08
CA ARG A 97 12.27 -6.51 2.47
C ARG A 97 10.86 -5.96 2.37
N GLU A 98 10.21 -6.19 1.24
CA GLU A 98 8.78 -5.89 1.09
C GLU A 98 7.95 -6.86 1.92
N VAL A 99 7.09 -6.30 2.78
CA VAL A 99 6.15 -7.04 3.62
C VAL A 99 4.73 -6.95 3.07
N CYS A 100 4.37 -5.79 2.50
CA CYS A 100 3.10 -5.53 1.84
C CYS A 100 3.34 -4.64 0.61
N GLY A 101 2.63 -4.88 -0.49
CA GLY A 101 2.75 -4.06 -1.69
C GLY A 101 1.62 -4.26 -2.69
N GLY A 102 1.47 -3.30 -3.61
CA GLY A 102 0.46 -3.37 -4.65
C GLY A 102 0.14 -2.00 -5.25
N SER A 103 -1.15 -1.73 -5.48
CA SER A 103 -1.59 -0.49 -6.10
C SER A 103 -2.81 0.13 -5.43
N ILE A 104 -2.87 1.46 -5.46
CA ILE A 104 -4.00 2.28 -5.03
C ILE A 104 -4.34 3.25 -6.16
N ALA A 105 -5.61 3.31 -6.55
CA ALA A 105 -6.10 4.20 -7.58
C ALA A 105 -7.30 5.01 -7.08
N PHE A 106 -7.36 6.27 -7.51
CA PHE A 106 -8.42 7.20 -7.17
C PHE A 106 -9.25 7.53 -8.41
N ALA A 107 -10.57 7.36 -8.28
CA ALA A 107 -11.52 7.93 -9.23
C ALA A 107 -12.08 9.23 -8.69
N ASP A 108 -12.48 10.11 -9.61
CA ASP A 108 -13.23 11.31 -9.28
C ASP A 108 -14.55 10.94 -8.59
N ALA A 109 -15.05 11.82 -7.72
CA ALA A 109 -16.42 11.72 -7.23
C ALA A 109 -17.36 12.02 -8.41
N GLY A 110 -17.80 10.98 -9.12
CA GLY A 110 -18.94 11.09 -10.02
C GLY A 110 -20.23 11.33 -9.23
N PRO A 111 -21.31 11.84 -9.85
CA PRO A 111 -22.63 11.82 -9.23
C PRO A 111 -22.97 10.37 -8.91
N GLY A 112 -23.13 10.05 -7.62
CA GLY A 112 -23.22 8.69 -7.13
C GLY A 112 -24.32 7.89 -7.83
N ARG A 113 -23.95 7.03 -8.78
CA ARG A 113 -24.82 5.94 -9.23
C ARG A 113 -24.54 4.75 -8.31
N GLY A 114 -25.44 4.55 -7.34
CA GLY A 114 -25.55 3.30 -6.61
C GLY A 114 -25.73 2.16 -7.62
N GLY A 115 -24.68 1.38 -7.82
CA GLY A 115 -24.67 0.32 -8.81
C GLY A 115 -23.55 -0.65 -8.51
N ARG A 116 -23.93 -1.84 -8.01
CA ARG A 116 -23.07 -3.03 -7.99
C ARG A 116 -22.46 -3.18 -9.38
N THR A 117 -21.17 -2.89 -9.51
CA THR A 117 -20.40 -3.19 -10.71
C THR A 117 -19.31 -4.18 -10.33
N ALA A 118 -19.28 -5.25 -11.11
CA ALA A 118 -18.45 -6.44 -10.94
C ALA A 118 -16.98 -6.09 -10.72
N ALA A 119 -16.30 -6.91 -9.93
CA ALA A 119 -14.86 -6.89 -9.71
C ALA A 119 -14.14 -6.96 -11.07
N GLY A 120 -13.81 -5.80 -11.64
CA GLY A 120 -12.91 -5.70 -12.77
C GLY A 120 -11.56 -6.24 -12.32
N ALA A 121 -11.05 -7.23 -13.06
CA ALA A 121 -9.79 -7.88 -12.78
C ALA A 121 -8.67 -6.83 -12.64
N TYR A 122 -8.30 -6.53 -11.40
CA TYR A 122 -7.00 -5.94 -11.12
C TYR A 122 -5.98 -7.03 -11.44
N PRO A 123 -4.96 -6.77 -12.27
CA PRO A 123 -3.91 -7.74 -12.50
C PRO A 123 -3.30 -8.04 -11.13
N HIS A 124 -3.61 -9.23 -10.60
CA HIS A 124 -2.89 -9.81 -9.50
C HIS A 124 -1.43 -9.82 -9.96
N LEU A 125 -0.59 -9.01 -9.34
CA LEU A 125 0.85 -9.20 -9.46
C LEU A 125 1.10 -10.61 -8.92
N THR A 126 1.21 -11.56 -9.85
CA THR A 126 1.52 -12.94 -9.53
C THR A 126 2.97 -12.89 -9.06
N LEU A 127 3.16 -12.87 -7.75
CA LEU A 127 4.47 -13.09 -7.16
C LEU A 127 4.91 -14.48 -7.59
N ALA A 128 5.83 -14.54 -8.56
CA ALA A 128 6.44 -15.78 -8.96
C ALA A 128 7.00 -16.47 -7.70
N PRO A 129 6.72 -17.77 -7.48
CA PRO A 129 7.26 -18.48 -6.32
C PRO A 129 8.78 -18.43 -6.41
N LYS A 130 9.42 -17.75 -5.44
CA LYS A 130 10.87 -17.82 -5.29
C LYS A 130 11.21 -19.24 -4.90
N ARG A 131 11.73 -20.03 -5.86
CA ARG A 131 12.36 -21.33 -5.59
C ARG A 131 13.42 -21.12 -4.52
N THR A 132 13.13 -21.54 -3.30
CA THR A 132 14.11 -21.68 -2.22
C THR A 132 15.07 -22.79 -2.62
N ARG A 133 16.26 -22.43 -3.09
CA ARG A 133 17.39 -23.37 -3.10
C ARG A 133 17.97 -23.36 -1.69
N HIS A 134 17.67 -24.41 -0.93
CA HIS A 134 18.46 -24.73 0.25
C HIS A 134 19.78 -25.34 -0.23
N SER A 135 20.87 -24.58 -0.19
CA SER A 135 22.20 -25.16 -0.14
C SER A 135 22.52 -25.46 1.32
N ALA A 136 22.39 -26.73 1.70
CA ALA A 136 23.01 -27.23 2.92
C ALA A 136 24.50 -27.41 2.61
N SER A 137 25.36 -26.65 3.28
CA SER A 137 26.79 -26.92 3.34
C SER A 137 27.08 -27.51 4.71
N ARG A 138 27.53 -28.77 4.73
CA ARG A 138 28.31 -29.32 5.84
C ARG A 138 29.76 -28.88 5.68
#